data_AF-A0A538EN17-F1
#
_entry.id   AF-A0A538EN17-F1
#
_cell.length_a   1.000
_cell.length_b   1.000
_cell.length_c   1.000
_cell.angle_alpha   90.00
_cell.angle_beta   90.00
_cell.angle_gamma   90.00
#
_symmetry.space_group_name_H-M   'P 1'
#
loop_
_entity.id
_entity.type
_entity.pdbx_description
1 polymer ?
#
loop_
_entity_poly.entity_id
_entity_poly.type
_entity_poly.pdbx_seq_one_letter_code
_entity_poly.pdbx_strand_id
1 'polypeptide(L)'
;MPAAALLSVLALASPHGWTLAHARHVLTAHTYTIVDTSQPDQPRYELKLSAGALHRSFVYDGDALDTLTNTKVSVHFRFQRPGRIVGFGGPAADTSQPSFPIRAAFYYAWYPEAWWRDPVFPYSLFHPSLDYYSAVDALVVRDHSDAFLYAHLNAGIYSWWGADGYPPTDLRFWRYLAAARTTPLRWALYYEREGYGDPTVEQIRRDLEYIRDTYASKPAYLKVDGRFVVYVYGDPRDGCDMAARWRAANTVGAYVVLKAFAGFRDCAAQPDAWHQYSAALPEYELLPDSFMIAPGFDERSEAEPRLARDVSRWRTDVGDMLASSARWQLVLSFNEWPEGTAVESAREWATPSGYGAYLDTLHELLP
;
A
#
# COMPACT_ATOMS: atom_id res chain seq x y z
N MET A 1 25.65 4.06 19.65
CA MET A 1 26.08 2.72 20.10
C MET A 1 25.04 1.71 19.60
N PRO A 2 25.33 0.82 18.62
CA PRO A 2 24.35 -0.15 18.20
C PRO A 2 24.63 -1.52 18.84
N ALA A 3 23.67 -2.00 19.62
CA ALA A 3 23.63 -3.37 20.09
C ALA A 3 22.79 -4.20 19.11
N ALA A 4 23.46 -5.04 18.32
CA ALA A 4 22.81 -6.13 17.60
C ALA A 4 22.33 -7.18 18.61
N ALA A 5 21.02 -7.42 18.68
CA ALA A 5 20.48 -8.49 19.51
C ALA A 5 20.77 -9.85 18.84
N LEU A 6 21.76 -10.55 19.40
CA LEU A 6 22.13 -11.93 19.12
C LEU A 6 21.10 -12.89 19.75
N LEU A 7 20.50 -13.75 18.94
CA LEU A 7 19.94 -15.02 19.41
C LEU A 7 20.96 -16.13 19.11
N SER A 8 21.66 -16.54 20.17
CA SER A 8 22.71 -17.55 20.15
C SER A 8 22.08 -18.95 20.11
N VAL A 9 22.20 -19.65 18.98
CA VAL A 9 22.04 -21.11 18.94
C VAL A 9 23.38 -21.71 19.34
N LEU A 10 23.41 -22.42 20.47
CA LEU A 10 24.54 -23.25 20.89
C LEU A 10 24.70 -24.43 19.92
N ALA A 11 25.55 -24.27 18.90
CA ALA A 11 26.04 -25.37 18.09
C ALA A 11 27.34 -25.91 18.71
N LEU A 12 27.31 -27.17 19.11
CA LEU A 12 28.45 -27.95 19.60
C LEU A 12 29.64 -27.84 18.63
N ALA A 13 30.79 -27.41 19.17
CA ALA A 13 32.02 -27.21 18.43
C ALA A 13 32.55 -28.55 17.89
N SER A 14 32.40 -28.78 16.59
CA SER A 14 33.15 -29.82 15.89
C SER A 14 34.60 -29.35 15.69
N PRO A 15 35.62 -30.16 16.00
CA PRO A 15 37.03 -29.77 15.93
C PRO A 15 37.59 -29.64 14.50
N HIS A 16 36.75 -29.89 13.48
CA HIS A 16 37.13 -29.74 12.08
C HIS A 16 36.69 -28.37 11.52
N GLY A 17 37.44 -27.87 10.54
CA GLY A 17 37.16 -26.61 9.89
C GLY A 17 35.71 -26.51 9.38
N TRP A 18 35.16 -25.30 9.21
CA TRP A 18 33.87 -25.11 8.54
C TRP A 18 34.07 -25.66 7.16
N THR A 19 33.42 -26.76 6.85
CA THR A 19 33.38 -27.24 5.47
C THR A 19 32.29 -26.48 4.74
N LEU A 20 32.38 -26.36 3.43
CA LEU A 20 31.30 -25.80 2.62
C LEU A 20 29.97 -26.55 2.84
N ALA A 21 30.02 -27.87 2.99
CA ALA A 21 28.86 -28.69 3.27
C ALA A 21 28.21 -28.33 4.62
N HIS A 22 29.02 -28.19 5.68
CA HIS A 22 28.51 -27.79 6.99
C HIS A 22 27.96 -26.35 6.96
N ALA A 23 28.62 -25.42 6.26
CA ALA A 23 28.13 -24.05 6.09
C ALA A 23 26.80 -23.98 5.36
N ARG A 24 26.65 -24.72 4.25
CA ARG A 24 25.38 -24.82 3.53
C ARG A 24 24.27 -25.38 4.42
N HIS A 25 24.56 -26.43 5.18
CA HIS A 25 23.58 -27.01 6.10
C HIS A 25 23.10 -26.01 7.16
N VAL A 26 24.02 -25.30 7.82
CA VAL A 26 23.65 -24.27 8.81
C VAL A 26 22.86 -23.14 8.15
N LEU A 27 23.29 -22.67 6.98
CA LEU A 27 22.65 -21.60 6.23
C LEU A 27 21.19 -21.93 5.87
N THR A 28 20.92 -23.13 5.37
CA THR A 28 19.56 -23.50 4.94
C THR A 28 18.64 -23.93 6.09
N ALA A 29 19.20 -24.20 7.27
CA ALA A 29 18.42 -24.65 8.44
C ALA A 29 17.75 -23.49 9.21
N HIS A 30 18.05 -22.23 8.87
CA HIS A 30 17.60 -21.07 9.62
C HIS A 30 16.95 -20.03 8.71
N THR A 31 16.10 -19.22 9.31
CA THR A 31 15.64 -17.95 8.77
C THR A 31 16.48 -16.82 9.38
N TYR A 32 16.91 -15.87 8.55
CA TYR A 32 17.78 -14.78 8.99
C TYR A 32 17.06 -13.44 8.95
N THR A 33 16.88 -12.81 10.11
CA THR A 33 16.43 -11.43 10.19
C THR A 33 17.63 -10.49 10.04
N ILE A 34 17.57 -9.63 9.03
CA ILE A 34 18.67 -8.73 8.68
C ILE A 34 18.15 -7.31 8.50
N VAL A 35 18.92 -6.33 8.95
CA VAL A 35 18.75 -4.92 8.58
C VAL A 35 19.96 -4.55 7.73
N ASP A 36 19.72 -4.12 6.49
CA ASP A 36 20.79 -3.66 5.62
C ASP A 36 21.18 -2.23 5.97
N THR A 37 22.10 -2.09 6.93
CA THR A 37 22.58 -0.79 7.39
C THR A 37 23.47 -0.07 6.38
N SER A 38 23.75 -0.67 5.22
CA SER A 38 24.51 -0.01 4.15
C SER A 38 23.64 0.93 3.31
N GLN A 39 22.32 0.73 3.33
CA GLN A 39 21.36 1.54 2.56
C GLN A 39 20.74 2.65 3.43
N PRO A 40 20.47 3.85 2.88
CA PRO A 40 19.94 4.97 3.65
C PRO A 40 18.63 4.69 4.40
N ASP A 41 17.75 3.90 3.78
CA ASP A 41 16.43 3.56 4.33
C ASP A 41 16.43 2.35 5.27
N GLN A 42 17.59 1.69 5.41
CA GLN A 42 17.86 0.56 6.30
C GLN A 42 16.77 -0.53 6.22
N PRO A 43 16.57 -1.15 5.05
CA PRO A 43 15.51 -2.14 4.86
C PRO A 43 15.74 -3.36 5.73
N ARG A 44 14.63 -3.89 6.25
CA ARG A 44 14.59 -5.13 7.02
C ARG A 44 14.15 -6.28 6.11
N TYR A 45 14.82 -7.42 6.26
CA TYR A 45 14.53 -8.66 5.57
C TYR A 45 14.37 -9.82 6.57
N GLU A 46 13.62 -10.84 6.18
CA GLU A 46 13.56 -12.14 6.83
C GLU A 46 13.85 -13.23 5.80
N LEU A 47 15.10 -13.67 5.70
CA LEU A 47 15.58 -14.44 4.55
C LEU A 47 15.59 -15.94 4.83
N LYS A 48 14.97 -16.69 3.90
CA LYS A 48 15.23 -18.12 3.67
C LYS A 48 16.19 -18.27 2.48
N LEU A 49 17.30 -18.95 2.72
CA LEU A 49 18.44 -19.01 1.81
C LEU A 49 18.57 -20.39 1.17
N SER A 50 19.20 -20.46 0.00
CA SER A 50 19.44 -21.72 -0.72
C SER A 50 20.89 -22.19 -0.55
N ALA A 51 21.12 -23.51 -0.50
CA ALA A 51 22.48 -24.04 -0.38
C ALA A 51 23.34 -23.76 -1.62
N GLY A 52 22.71 -23.69 -2.81
CA GLY A 52 23.39 -23.59 -4.10
C GLY A 52 24.16 -22.29 -4.27
N ALA A 53 23.66 -21.19 -3.70
CA ALA A 53 24.23 -19.86 -3.82
C ALA A 53 25.41 -19.58 -2.86
N LEU A 54 25.74 -20.51 -1.95
CA LEU A 54 26.92 -20.39 -1.10
C LEU A 54 28.15 -21.04 -1.77
N HIS A 55 29.17 -20.23 -2.04
CA HIS A 55 30.42 -20.65 -2.70
C HIS A 55 31.52 -21.09 -1.72
N ARG A 56 32.61 -21.67 -2.24
CA ARG A 56 33.74 -22.21 -1.43
C ARG A 56 34.43 -21.18 -0.53
N SER A 57 34.36 -19.90 -0.87
CA SER A 57 34.86 -18.77 -0.06
C SER A 57 33.89 -18.35 1.06
N PHE A 58 32.79 -19.08 1.25
CA PHE A 58 31.65 -18.72 2.10
C PHE A 58 31.03 -17.37 1.74
N VAL A 59 31.13 -16.98 0.48
CA VAL A 59 30.36 -15.87 -0.09
C VAL A 59 29.05 -16.44 -0.62
N TYR A 60 27.95 -15.83 -0.19
CA TYR A 60 26.64 -16.06 -0.76
C TYR A 60 26.40 -15.01 -1.83
N ASP A 61 26.04 -15.45 -3.02
CA ASP A 61 25.66 -14.58 -4.13
C ASP A 61 24.53 -15.25 -4.89
N GLY A 62 23.34 -14.66 -4.80
CA GLY A 62 22.16 -15.18 -5.47
C GLY A 62 20.88 -14.85 -4.73
N ASP A 63 19.82 -15.54 -5.11
CA ASP A 63 18.49 -15.21 -4.63
C ASP A 63 18.18 -15.81 -3.25
N ALA A 64 17.43 -15.06 -2.45
CA ALA A 64 16.83 -15.47 -1.19
C ALA A 64 15.33 -15.23 -1.24
N LEU A 65 14.54 -16.01 -0.50
CA LEU A 65 13.13 -15.69 -0.27
C LEU A 65 13.04 -14.79 0.98
N ASP A 66 12.59 -13.55 0.81
CA ASP A 66 12.19 -12.70 1.92
C ASP A 66 10.77 -13.05 2.35
N THR A 67 10.62 -13.64 3.54
CA THR A 67 9.33 -14.05 4.08
C THR A 67 8.52 -12.88 4.64
N LEU A 68 9.12 -11.68 4.84
CA LEU A 68 8.35 -10.48 5.23
C LEU A 68 7.45 -9.98 4.10
N THR A 69 7.92 -10.06 2.87
CA THR A 69 7.25 -9.55 1.66
C THR A 69 6.86 -10.65 0.69
N ASN A 70 7.11 -11.91 1.04
CA ASN A 70 6.96 -13.09 0.19
C ASN A 70 7.62 -12.93 -1.20
N THR A 71 8.75 -12.22 -1.26
CA THR A 71 9.40 -11.84 -2.51
C THR A 71 10.78 -12.48 -2.62
N LYS A 72 11.14 -12.87 -3.84
CA LYS A 72 12.51 -13.34 -4.14
C LYS A 72 13.42 -12.12 -4.31
N VAL A 73 14.47 -12.03 -3.52
CA VAL A 73 15.41 -10.90 -3.52
C VAL A 73 16.83 -11.40 -3.79
N SER A 74 17.54 -10.75 -4.71
CA SER A 74 18.96 -11.04 -4.94
C SER A 74 19.81 -10.39 -3.85
N VAL A 75 20.62 -11.19 -3.17
CA VAL A 75 21.42 -10.75 -2.02
C VAL A 75 22.87 -11.22 -2.14
N HIS A 76 23.77 -10.43 -1.55
CA HIS A 76 25.18 -10.75 -1.44
C HIS A 76 25.64 -10.60 0.01
N PHE A 77 26.41 -11.56 0.51
CA PHE A 77 27.05 -11.46 1.83
C PHE A 77 28.17 -12.50 2.02
N ARG A 78 28.94 -12.34 3.11
CA ARG A 78 29.85 -13.38 3.60
C ARG A 78 29.25 -14.11 4.79
N PHE A 79 29.25 -15.43 4.75
CA PHE A 79 28.84 -16.30 5.85
C PHE A 79 30.07 -16.66 6.71
N GLN A 80 30.05 -16.29 7.99
CA GLN A 80 31.19 -16.42 8.92
C GLN A 80 30.84 -17.27 10.14
N ARG A 81 31.82 -17.99 10.72
CA ARG A 81 31.54 -18.81 11.91
C ARG A 81 31.13 -17.90 13.08
N PRO A 82 30.20 -18.35 13.94
CA PRO A 82 29.52 -19.67 13.94
C PRO A 82 28.16 -19.67 13.21
N GLY A 83 28.04 -19.05 12.03
CA GLY A 83 26.78 -18.95 11.26
C GLY A 83 26.24 -17.52 11.10
N ARG A 84 27.13 -16.52 11.16
CA ARG A 84 26.81 -15.09 11.06
C ARG A 84 26.85 -14.63 9.61
N ILE A 85 25.95 -13.72 9.26
CA ILE A 85 25.98 -12.98 8.00
C ILE A 85 26.71 -11.66 8.23
N VAL A 86 27.68 -11.33 7.39
CA VAL A 86 28.42 -10.05 7.43
C VAL A 86 28.54 -9.45 6.04
N GLY A 87 28.58 -8.11 5.97
CA GLY A 87 28.67 -7.39 4.69
C GLY A 87 27.47 -7.68 3.80
N PHE A 88 26.27 -7.68 4.37
CA PHE A 88 25.03 -7.90 3.64
C PHE A 88 24.73 -6.72 2.71
N GLY A 89 24.34 -7.03 1.48
CA GLY A 89 23.76 -6.08 0.54
C GLY A 89 22.55 -6.71 -0.14
N GLY A 90 21.39 -6.06 0.01
CA GLY A 90 20.17 -6.36 -0.74
C GLY A 90 19.98 -5.45 -1.96
N PRO A 91 18.88 -5.60 -2.70
CA PRO A 91 18.57 -4.72 -3.83
C PRO A 91 18.42 -3.26 -3.36
N ALA A 92 18.85 -2.32 -4.21
CA ALA A 92 18.61 -0.90 -3.99
C ALA A 92 17.11 -0.59 -4.06
N ALA A 93 16.66 0.42 -3.31
CA ALA A 93 15.28 0.88 -3.42
C ALA A 93 15.04 1.57 -4.77
N ASP A 94 13.83 1.41 -5.30
CA ASP A 94 13.33 2.32 -6.34
C ASP A 94 12.94 3.63 -5.64
N THR A 95 13.55 4.74 -6.07
CA THR A 95 13.34 6.07 -5.49
C THR A 95 12.62 7.02 -6.44
N SER A 96 12.15 6.53 -7.59
CA SER A 96 11.38 7.32 -8.55
C SER A 96 10.08 7.84 -7.91
N GLN A 97 9.49 8.89 -8.47
CA GLN A 97 8.15 9.32 -8.10
C GLN A 97 7.35 9.49 -9.39
N PRO A 98 6.06 9.12 -9.41
CA PRO A 98 5.24 9.40 -10.57
C PRO A 98 5.04 10.91 -10.72
N SER A 99 4.76 11.33 -11.94
CA SER A 99 4.37 12.70 -12.28
C SER A 99 2.92 12.73 -12.74
N PHE A 100 2.27 13.90 -12.70
CA PHE A 100 0.89 14.01 -13.18
C PHE A 100 0.74 13.68 -14.68
N PRO A 101 -0.38 13.07 -15.10
CA PRO A 101 -1.47 12.56 -14.25
C PRO A 101 -1.03 11.33 -13.42
N ILE A 102 -1.34 11.33 -12.11
CA ILE A 102 -1.06 10.20 -11.21
C ILE A 102 -2.34 9.37 -11.10
N ARG A 103 -2.23 8.08 -11.43
CA ARG A 103 -3.32 7.11 -11.34
C ARG A 103 -3.25 6.36 -10.03
N ALA A 104 -4.34 6.33 -9.28
CA ALA A 104 -4.37 5.69 -7.97
C ALA A 104 -5.71 5.04 -7.66
N ALA A 105 -5.73 4.13 -6.69
CA ALA A 105 -6.95 3.54 -6.18
C ALA A 105 -7.01 3.63 -4.66
N PHE A 106 -8.20 3.86 -4.11
CA PHE A 106 -8.46 3.76 -2.67
C PHE A 106 -8.31 2.30 -2.22
N TYR A 107 -7.59 2.09 -1.13
CA TYR A 107 -7.19 0.77 -0.65
C TYR A 107 -7.47 0.61 0.84
N TYR A 108 -8.04 -0.54 1.21
CA TYR A 108 -8.50 -0.83 2.56
C TYR A 108 -7.77 -2.05 3.12
N ALA A 109 -7.00 -1.80 4.19
CA ALA A 109 -6.23 -2.82 4.89
C ALA A 109 -6.88 -3.28 6.19
N TRP A 110 -8.20 -3.17 6.30
CA TRP A 110 -8.99 -3.58 7.47
C TRP A 110 -9.48 -5.03 7.43
N TYR A 111 -8.93 -5.84 6.54
CA TYR A 111 -9.17 -7.28 6.53
C TYR A 111 -8.23 -8.00 7.52
N PRO A 112 -8.73 -8.97 8.29
CA PRO A 112 -9.99 -9.66 8.07
C PRO A 112 -11.21 -9.01 8.77
N GLU A 113 -11.05 -7.95 9.57
CA GLU A 113 -12.12 -7.35 10.37
C GLU A 113 -13.36 -6.98 9.54
N ALA A 114 -13.17 -6.41 8.36
CA ALA A 114 -14.28 -6.02 7.47
C ALA A 114 -14.98 -7.19 6.76
N TRP A 115 -14.53 -8.44 6.90
CA TRP A 115 -15.30 -9.59 6.44
C TRP A 115 -16.50 -9.88 7.34
N TRP A 116 -16.60 -9.28 8.52
CA TRP A 116 -17.69 -9.49 9.45
C TRP A 116 -18.47 -8.21 9.72
N ARG A 117 -19.80 -8.35 9.78
CA ARG A 117 -20.69 -7.40 10.45
C ARG A 117 -21.67 -8.22 11.29
N ASP A 118 -21.26 -8.55 12.50
CA ASP A 118 -21.90 -9.54 13.39
C ASP A 118 -23.45 -9.49 13.31
N PRO A 119 -24.14 -10.60 12.96
CA PRO A 119 -23.65 -11.97 12.73
C PRO A 119 -23.33 -12.33 11.27
N VAL A 120 -23.20 -11.34 10.38
CA VAL A 120 -23.06 -11.55 8.94
C VAL A 120 -21.61 -11.86 8.55
N PHE A 121 -21.41 -13.00 7.88
CA PHE A 121 -20.15 -13.39 7.21
C PHE A 121 -20.43 -14.14 5.90
N PRO A 122 -19.68 -13.87 4.82
CA PRO A 122 -18.86 -12.67 4.63
C PRO A 122 -19.75 -11.42 4.59
N TYR A 123 -19.23 -10.25 4.96
CA TYR A 123 -19.92 -8.97 4.76
C TYR A 123 -19.52 -8.36 3.41
N SER A 124 -19.87 -9.08 2.35
CA SER A 124 -19.68 -8.71 0.93
C SER A 124 -20.75 -9.43 0.10
N LEU A 125 -21.15 -8.85 -1.04
CA LEU A 125 -21.97 -9.55 -2.05
C LEU A 125 -21.12 -10.35 -3.05
N PHE A 126 -19.83 -10.02 -3.16
CA PHE A 126 -18.90 -10.57 -4.14
C PHE A 126 -17.84 -11.47 -3.50
N HIS A 127 -17.21 -12.32 -4.32
CA HIS A 127 -16.26 -13.34 -3.87
C HIS A 127 -14.83 -13.06 -4.39
N PRO A 128 -13.94 -12.47 -3.56
CA PRO A 128 -12.56 -12.22 -3.96
C PRO A 128 -11.87 -13.49 -4.47
N SER A 129 -11.04 -13.35 -5.51
CA SER A 129 -10.25 -14.47 -6.04
C SER A 129 -9.24 -15.00 -5.01
N LEU A 130 -8.77 -14.14 -4.11
CA LEU A 130 -7.89 -14.48 -2.99
C LEU A 130 -8.65 -14.99 -1.74
N ASP A 131 -9.96 -15.25 -1.86
CA ASP A 131 -10.85 -15.62 -0.76
C ASP A 131 -10.91 -14.53 0.34
N TYR A 132 -11.50 -14.83 1.50
CA TYR A 132 -11.59 -13.90 2.63
C TYR A 132 -10.25 -13.78 3.37
N TYR A 133 -9.33 -13.03 2.74
CA TYR A 133 -7.93 -12.92 3.12
C TYR A 133 -7.67 -12.06 4.38
N SER A 134 -6.41 -12.05 4.83
CA SER A 134 -5.92 -11.13 5.86
C SER A 134 -5.01 -10.08 5.23
N ALA A 135 -5.21 -8.81 5.56
CA ALA A 135 -4.41 -7.69 5.03
C ALA A 135 -2.97 -7.64 5.59
N VAL A 136 -2.58 -8.59 6.45
CA VAL A 136 -1.20 -8.77 6.93
C VAL A 136 -0.48 -9.96 6.33
N ASP A 137 -1.15 -10.76 5.50
CA ASP A 137 -0.53 -11.86 4.76
C ASP A 137 0.41 -11.28 3.68
N ALA A 138 1.68 -11.66 3.75
CA ALA A 138 2.71 -11.18 2.83
C ALA A 138 2.43 -11.58 1.38
N LEU A 139 1.80 -12.74 1.14
CA LEU A 139 1.39 -13.15 -0.21
C LEU A 139 0.30 -12.23 -0.75
N VAL A 140 -0.72 -11.92 0.06
CA VAL A 140 -1.81 -11.02 -0.33
C VAL A 140 -1.29 -9.62 -0.63
N VAL A 141 -0.42 -9.07 0.22
CA VAL A 141 0.19 -7.74 0.00
C VAL A 141 1.00 -7.70 -1.31
N ARG A 142 1.74 -8.77 -1.60
CA ARG A 142 2.51 -8.88 -2.85
C ARG A 142 1.58 -8.99 -4.06
N ASP A 143 0.60 -9.89 -4.02
CA ASP A 143 -0.32 -10.12 -5.13
C ASP A 143 -1.18 -8.86 -5.42
N HIS A 144 -1.56 -8.10 -4.39
CA HIS A 144 -2.18 -6.78 -4.57
C HIS A 144 -1.22 -5.76 -5.17
N SER A 145 0.05 -5.73 -4.74
CA SER A 145 1.05 -4.83 -5.35
C SER A 145 1.25 -5.15 -6.83
N ASP A 146 1.27 -6.43 -7.19
CA ASP A 146 1.33 -6.88 -8.58
C ASP A 146 0.07 -6.51 -9.37
N ALA A 147 -1.11 -6.55 -8.74
CA ALA A 147 -2.36 -6.12 -9.37
C ALA A 147 -2.40 -4.60 -9.65
N PHE A 148 -1.85 -3.77 -8.76
CA PHE A 148 -1.68 -2.33 -9.02
C PHE A 148 -0.76 -2.08 -10.22
N LEU A 149 0.39 -2.77 -10.27
CA LEU A 149 1.35 -2.65 -11.36
C LEU A 149 0.75 -3.15 -12.68
N TYR A 150 0.03 -4.27 -12.66
CA TYR A 150 -0.68 -4.80 -13.82
C TYR A 150 -1.70 -3.79 -14.35
N ALA A 151 -2.48 -3.15 -13.47
CA ALA A 151 -3.50 -2.17 -13.88
C ALA A 151 -2.94 -0.77 -14.20
N HIS A 152 -1.62 -0.60 -14.33
CA HIS A 152 -0.96 0.70 -14.59
C HIS A 152 -1.32 1.80 -13.57
N LEU A 153 -1.61 1.39 -12.32
CA LEU A 153 -1.84 2.30 -11.20
C LEU A 153 -0.50 2.66 -10.56
N ASN A 154 -0.24 3.97 -10.43
CA ASN A 154 1.01 4.47 -9.88
C ASN A 154 1.05 4.42 -8.35
N ALA A 155 -0.12 4.53 -7.70
CA ALA A 155 -0.18 4.57 -6.25
C ALA A 155 -1.44 3.94 -5.64
N GLY A 156 -1.32 3.45 -4.42
CA GLY A 156 -2.45 3.15 -3.55
C GLY A 156 -2.70 4.26 -2.52
N ILE A 157 -3.97 4.57 -2.28
CA ILE A 157 -4.43 5.53 -1.27
C ILE A 157 -4.96 4.72 -0.08
N TYR A 158 -4.10 4.50 0.91
CA TYR A 158 -4.27 3.53 1.99
C TYR A 158 -5.08 4.09 3.16
N SER A 159 -6.26 3.52 3.44
CA SER A 159 -7.11 3.84 4.59
C SER A 159 -6.33 3.73 5.91
N TRP A 160 -6.25 4.84 6.66
CA TRP A 160 -5.47 4.97 7.88
C TRP A 160 -6.27 5.61 9.01
N TRP A 161 -6.33 4.88 10.13
CA TRP A 161 -7.20 5.19 11.27
C TRP A 161 -6.49 5.84 12.45
N GLY A 162 -5.26 6.31 12.28
CA GLY A 162 -4.43 6.80 13.38
C GLY A 162 -3.48 5.75 13.94
N ALA A 163 -2.43 6.19 14.65
CA ALA A 163 -1.46 5.32 15.32
C ALA A 163 -2.10 4.38 16.37
N ASP A 164 -3.21 4.82 16.96
CA ASP A 164 -4.03 4.09 17.93
C ASP A 164 -5.42 3.71 17.37
N GLY A 165 -5.57 3.71 16.03
CA GLY A 165 -6.82 3.44 15.34
C GLY A 165 -7.30 1.99 15.35
N TYR A 166 -8.61 1.82 15.19
CA TYR A 166 -9.23 0.54 14.84
C TYR A 166 -10.08 0.71 13.55
N PRO A 167 -9.99 -0.21 12.58
CA PRO A 167 -9.06 -1.35 12.49
C PRO A 167 -7.59 -0.91 12.53
N PRO A 168 -6.64 -1.75 13.01
CA PRO A 168 -5.26 -1.36 13.33
C PRO A 168 -4.38 -1.22 12.09
N THR A 169 -4.84 -0.43 11.12
CA THR A 169 -4.25 -0.22 9.79
C THR A 169 -2.83 0.38 9.87
N ASP A 170 -2.53 1.17 10.89
CA ASP A 170 -1.19 1.71 11.16
C ASP A 170 -0.12 0.61 11.34
N LEU A 171 -0.44 -0.45 12.11
CA LEU A 171 0.45 -1.58 12.37
C LEU A 171 0.70 -2.46 11.14
N ARG A 172 -0.07 -2.25 10.07
CA ARG A 172 -0.04 -3.03 8.83
C ARG A 172 0.71 -2.30 7.72
N PHE A 173 0.68 -0.97 7.71
CA PHE A 173 1.11 -0.14 6.58
C PHE A 173 2.57 -0.34 6.16
N TRP A 174 3.48 -0.59 7.12
CA TRP A 174 4.89 -0.82 6.80
C TRP A 174 5.11 -1.98 5.80
N ARG A 175 4.23 -2.99 5.78
CA ARG A 175 4.32 -4.15 4.87
C ARG A 175 4.13 -3.73 3.41
N TYR A 176 3.21 -2.80 3.18
CA TYR A 176 2.91 -2.26 1.85
C TYR A 176 4.08 -1.42 1.32
N LEU A 177 4.67 -0.58 2.18
CA LEU A 177 5.89 0.16 1.86
C LEU A 177 7.09 -0.77 1.60
N ALA A 178 7.20 -1.88 2.34
CA ALA A 178 8.27 -2.86 2.14
C ALA A 178 8.10 -3.64 0.84
N ALA A 179 6.88 -4.11 0.54
CA ALA A 179 6.58 -4.85 -0.69
C ALA A 179 6.78 -4.00 -1.95
N ALA A 180 6.42 -2.71 -1.91
CA ALA A 180 6.60 -1.77 -3.03
C ALA A 180 8.01 -1.16 -3.12
N ARG A 181 8.93 -1.47 -2.19
CA ARG A 181 10.23 -0.78 -2.06
C ARG A 181 11.08 -0.79 -3.33
N THR A 182 11.06 -1.90 -4.06
CA THR A 182 11.89 -2.11 -5.26
C THR A 182 11.08 -2.04 -6.55
N THR A 183 9.89 -1.44 -6.51
CA THR A 183 8.99 -1.27 -7.65
C THR A 183 8.66 0.21 -7.82
N PRO A 184 8.09 0.65 -8.96
CA PRO A 184 7.63 2.04 -9.12
C PRO A 184 6.32 2.35 -8.38
N LEU A 185 5.64 1.36 -7.76
CA LEU A 185 4.40 1.57 -7.01
C LEU A 185 4.66 2.42 -5.76
N ARG A 186 3.78 3.40 -5.49
CA ARG A 186 3.84 4.25 -4.29
C ARG A 186 2.60 4.11 -3.42
N TRP A 187 2.70 4.54 -2.17
CA TRP A 187 1.59 4.56 -1.24
C TRP A 187 1.46 5.93 -0.59
N ALA A 188 0.24 6.45 -0.54
CA ALA A 188 -0.14 7.61 0.28
C ALA A 188 -1.12 7.14 1.35
N LEU A 189 -1.18 7.85 2.47
CA LEU A 189 -2.21 7.60 3.49
C LEU A 189 -3.51 8.34 3.16
N TYR A 190 -4.63 7.71 3.52
CA TYR A 190 -5.95 8.28 3.54
C TYR A 190 -6.41 8.42 4.98
N TYR A 191 -6.39 9.65 5.49
CA TYR A 191 -6.70 9.99 6.86
C TYR A 191 -8.22 9.88 7.09
N GLU A 192 -8.65 8.82 7.77
CA GLU A 192 -10.07 8.50 7.95
C GLU A 192 -10.74 9.35 9.03
N ARG A 193 -10.01 9.70 10.10
CA ARG A 193 -10.60 10.28 11.33
C ARG A 193 -11.37 11.57 11.11
N GLU A 194 -11.02 12.34 10.08
CA GLU A 194 -11.77 13.54 9.69
C GLU A 194 -13.24 13.22 9.33
N GLY A 195 -13.50 12.06 8.72
CA GLY A 195 -14.85 11.64 8.36
C GLY A 195 -15.71 11.16 9.54
N TYR A 196 -15.12 10.97 10.72
CA TYR A 196 -15.77 10.38 11.90
C TYR A 196 -15.67 11.25 13.15
N GLY A 197 -15.08 12.43 13.03
CA GLY A 197 -14.91 13.40 14.11
C GLY A 197 -14.42 14.74 13.57
N ASP A 198 -14.20 15.69 14.46
CA ASP A 198 -13.72 17.04 14.11
C ASP A 198 -12.33 17.26 14.75
N PRO A 199 -11.26 16.69 14.17
CA PRO A 199 -9.95 16.72 14.81
C PRO A 199 -9.41 18.15 14.87
N THR A 200 -8.92 18.52 16.05
CA THR A 200 -8.33 19.83 16.29
C THR A 200 -7.05 20.02 15.46
N VAL A 201 -6.67 21.28 15.24
CA VAL A 201 -5.40 21.64 14.58
C VAL A 201 -4.19 20.94 15.24
N GLU A 202 -4.21 20.80 16.56
CA GLU A 202 -3.16 20.11 17.33
C GLU A 202 -3.10 18.61 17.01
N GLN A 203 -4.25 17.96 16.92
CA GLN A 203 -4.33 16.53 16.58
C GLN A 203 -3.85 16.30 15.14
N ILE A 204 -4.35 17.06 14.17
CA ILE A 204 -3.93 16.95 12.77
C ILE A 204 -2.42 17.14 12.64
N ARG A 205 -1.86 18.15 13.31
CA ARG A 205 -0.42 18.43 13.24
C ARG A 205 0.42 17.29 13.82
N ARG A 206 0.03 16.74 14.98
CA ARG A 206 0.72 15.57 15.56
C ARG A 206 0.66 14.36 14.64
N ASP A 207 -0.48 14.12 14.01
CA ASP A 207 -0.64 13.01 13.09
C ASP A 207 0.21 13.23 11.82
N LEU A 208 0.26 14.45 11.27
CA LEU A 208 1.14 14.77 10.14
C LEU A 208 2.63 14.62 10.48
N GLU A 209 3.05 15.03 11.69
CA GLU A 209 4.40 14.81 12.20
C GLU A 209 4.71 13.30 12.34
N TYR A 210 3.78 12.54 12.89
CA TYR A 210 3.90 11.08 13.01
C TYR A 210 4.05 10.41 11.63
N ILE A 211 3.23 10.79 10.65
CA ILE A 211 3.29 10.26 9.29
C ILE A 211 4.64 10.60 8.64
N ARG A 212 5.10 11.85 8.79
CA ARG A 212 6.40 12.30 8.27
C ARG A 212 7.54 11.44 8.82
N ASP A 213 7.57 11.28 10.14
CA ASP A 213 8.70 10.66 10.85
C ASP A 213 8.70 9.13 10.70
N THR A 214 7.51 8.52 10.58
CA THR A 214 7.36 7.06 10.53
C THR A 214 7.41 6.52 9.11
N TYR A 215 6.77 7.20 8.14
CA TYR A 215 6.50 6.65 6.82
C TYR A 215 7.04 7.46 5.66
N ALA A 216 6.98 8.80 5.71
CA ALA A 216 7.29 9.63 4.54
C ALA A 216 8.76 9.56 4.08
N SER A 217 9.67 9.09 4.94
CA SER A 217 11.07 8.84 4.58
C SER A 217 11.27 7.55 3.78
N LYS A 218 10.29 6.63 3.78
CA LYS A 218 10.38 5.36 3.07
C LYS A 218 10.33 5.57 1.55
N PRO A 219 11.14 4.84 0.75
CA PRO A 219 11.21 5.04 -0.70
C PRO A 219 9.86 4.90 -1.41
N ALA A 220 9.04 3.95 -0.96
CA ALA A 220 7.72 3.67 -1.53
C ALA A 220 6.61 4.64 -1.08
N TYR A 221 6.90 5.66 -0.26
CA TYR A 221 5.89 6.66 0.09
C TYR A 221 5.73 7.68 -1.04
N LEU A 222 4.48 7.98 -1.43
CA LEU A 222 4.17 8.88 -2.53
C LEU A 222 4.51 10.33 -2.18
N LYS A 223 5.19 11.00 -3.11
CA LYS A 223 5.54 12.41 -3.01
C LYS A 223 5.20 13.16 -4.29
N VAL A 224 4.72 14.39 -4.14
CA VAL A 224 4.56 15.37 -5.22
C VAL A 224 5.43 16.56 -4.87
N ASP A 225 6.33 16.94 -5.77
CA ASP A 225 7.32 18.02 -5.56
C ASP A 225 8.12 17.88 -4.25
N GLY A 226 8.47 16.63 -3.90
CA GLY A 226 9.20 16.30 -2.67
C GLY A 226 8.36 16.29 -1.40
N ARG A 227 7.09 16.68 -1.45
CA ARG A 227 6.16 16.70 -0.32
C ARG A 227 5.38 15.39 -0.22
N PHE A 228 5.31 14.81 0.97
CA PHE A 228 4.61 13.55 1.19
C PHE A 228 3.10 13.73 1.10
N VAL A 229 2.43 12.86 0.34
CA VAL A 229 1.00 13.01 0.03
C VAL A 229 0.14 12.41 1.14
N VAL A 230 -0.86 13.17 1.59
CA VAL A 230 -1.89 12.74 2.54
C VAL A 230 -3.26 13.08 1.96
N TYR A 231 -4.04 12.06 1.64
CA TYR A 231 -5.46 12.19 1.37
C TYR A 231 -6.22 12.27 2.68
N VAL A 232 -7.36 12.94 2.70
CA VAL A 232 -8.17 13.13 3.92
C VAL A 232 -9.63 12.87 3.60
N TYR A 233 -10.25 11.92 4.29
CA TYR A 233 -11.68 11.71 4.19
C TYR A 233 -12.45 12.92 4.76
N GLY A 234 -13.78 12.89 4.78
CA GLY A 234 -14.54 14.00 5.35
C GLY A 234 -15.97 13.64 5.63
N ASP A 235 -16.53 14.26 6.67
CA ASP A 235 -17.92 14.17 7.07
C ASP A 235 -18.78 14.96 6.06
N PRO A 236 -20.01 14.53 5.76
CA PRO A 236 -20.91 15.28 4.89
C PRO A 236 -21.22 16.73 5.34
N ARG A 237 -20.95 17.07 6.60
CA ARG A 237 -21.14 18.40 7.20
C ARG A 237 -19.87 19.25 7.20
N ASP A 238 -18.74 18.72 6.72
CA ASP A 238 -17.52 19.50 6.61
C ASP A 238 -17.69 20.70 5.68
N GLY A 239 -16.93 21.74 5.97
CA GLY A 239 -16.97 23.01 5.28
C GLY A 239 -15.60 23.69 5.26
N CYS A 240 -15.57 25.00 4.99
CA CYS A 240 -14.31 25.75 4.91
C CYS A 240 -13.48 25.72 6.19
N ASP A 241 -14.09 25.46 7.34
CA ASP A 241 -13.39 25.31 8.62
C ASP A 241 -12.48 24.06 8.63
N MET A 242 -12.85 22.95 7.98
CA MET A 242 -11.97 21.80 7.78
C MET A 242 -10.71 22.22 7.02
N ALA A 243 -10.88 22.90 5.88
CA ALA A 243 -9.75 23.35 5.07
C ALA A 243 -8.84 24.33 5.84
N ALA A 244 -9.43 25.20 6.67
CA ALA A 244 -8.68 26.09 7.55
C ALA A 244 -7.89 25.33 8.62
N ARG A 245 -8.49 24.32 9.28
CA ARG A 245 -7.81 23.47 10.28
C ARG A 245 -6.62 22.74 9.67
N TRP A 246 -6.82 22.08 8.53
CA TRP A 246 -5.75 21.34 7.84
C TRP A 246 -4.63 22.25 7.35
N ARG A 247 -4.97 23.44 6.83
CA ARG A 247 -3.95 24.43 6.45
C ARG A 247 -3.14 24.91 7.65
N ALA A 248 -3.79 25.21 8.78
CA ALA A 248 -3.12 25.67 9.99
C ALA A 248 -2.24 24.58 10.63
N ALA A 249 -2.66 23.31 10.53
CA ALA A 249 -1.96 22.17 11.11
C ALA A 249 -0.73 21.74 10.31
N ASN A 250 -0.72 21.95 8.99
CA ASN A 250 0.33 21.48 8.09
C ASN A 250 1.62 22.32 8.16
N THR A 251 2.30 22.27 9.30
CA THR A 251 3.62 22.90 9.53
C THR A 251 4.78 22.09 8.97
N VAL A 252 4.50 20.87 8.50
CA VAL A 252 5.50 19.90 8.04
C VAL A 252 5.59 19.79 6.51
N GLY A 253 4.76 20.56 5.78
CA GLY A 253 4.79 20.63 4.33
C GLY A 253 4.24 19.41 3.60
N ALA A 254 3.30 18.66 4.19
CA ALA A 254 2.60 17.56 3.52
C ALA A 254 1.83 18.07 2.29
N TYR A 255 1.74 17.31 1.19
CA TYR A 255 0.82 17.59 0.08
C TYR A 255 -0.56 17.05 0.45
N VAL A 256 -1.51 17.94 0.78
CA VAL A 256 -2.81 17.55 1.36
C VAL A 256 -3.89 17.53 0.28
N VAL A 257 -4.61 16.43 0.18
CA VAL A 257 -5.77 16.25 -0.71
C VAL A 257 -7.04 16.06 0.12
N LEU A 258 -7.87 17.10 0.22
CA LEU A 258 -9.10 17.03 1.04
C LEU A 258 -10.28 16.50 0.23
N LYS A 259 -11.23 15.86 0.92
CA LYS A 259 -12.54 15.56 0.36
C LYS A 259 -13.31 16.86 0.10
N ALA A 260 -13.94 16.97 -1.06
CA ALA A 260 -14.74 18.11 -1.46
C ALA A 260 -16.12 18.12 -0.76
N PHE A 261 -16.70 19.29 -0.67
CA PHE A 261 -18.06 19.57 -0.16
C PHE A 261 -18.67 20.73 -0.96
N ALA A 262 -19.97 20.98 -0.86
CA ALA A 262 -20.59 22.07 -1.61
C ALA A 262 -19.93 23.43 -1.31
N GLY A 263 -19.44 24.14 -2.34
CA GLY A 263 -18.76 25.43 -2.19
C GLY A 263 -17.26 25.35 -1.83
N PHE A 264 -16.64 24.17 -1.86
CA PHE A 264 -15.23 23.98 -1.48
C PHE A 264 -14.22 24.93 -2.15
N ARG A 265 -14.49 25.35 -3.40
CA ARG A 265 -13.63 26.28 -4.15
C ARG A 265 -13.65 27.71 -3.64
N ASP A 266 -14.69 28.09 -2.90
CA ASP A 266 -14.87 29.44 -2.39
C ASP A 266 -14.21 29.63 -1.02
N CYS A 267 -13.65 28.56 -0.43
CA CYS A 267 -12.96 28.63 0.84
C CYS A 267 -11.66 29.45 0.75
N ALA A 268 -11.45 30.34 1.72
CA ALA A 268 -10.22 31.14 1.81
C ALA A 268 -8.96 30.27 1.98
N ALA A 269 -9.08 29.16 2.71
CA ALA A 269 -8.06 28.13 2.77
C ALA A 269 -8.35 27.06 1.71
N GLN A 270 -7.38 26.81 0.84
CA GLN A 270 -7.44 25.74 -0.18
C GLN A 270 -6.36 24.69 0.12
N PRO A 271 -6.65 23.38 0.06
CA PRO A 271 -5.62 22.33 0.08
C PRO A 271 -4.78 22.34 -1.20
N ASP A 272 -3.88 21.37 -1.36
CA ASP A 272 -3.09 21.24 -2.59
C ASP A 272 -3.91 20.64 -3.75
N ALA A 273 -4.90 19.81 -3.42
CA ALA A 273 -5.91 19.33 -4.35
C ALA A 273 -7.19 18.90 -3.61
N TRP A 274 -8.28 18.73 -4.36
CA TRP A 274 -9.53 18.17 -3.90
C TRP A 274 -9.83 16.83 -4.55
N HIS A 275 -10.48 15.92 -3.82
CA HIS A 275 -11.07 14.69 -4.34
C HIS A 275 -12.50 14.53 -3.84
N GLN A 276 -13.26 13.60 -4.40
CA GLN A 276 -14.54 13.17 -3.84
C GLN A 276 -14.52 11.66 -3.62
N TYR A 277 -14.90 11.24 -2.41
CA TYR A 277 -15.21 9.83 -2.15
C TYR A 277 -16.72 9.63 -2.19
N SER A 278 -17.22 9.16 -3.34
CA SER A 278 -18.59 8.72 -3.54
C SER A 278 -18.58 7.79 -4.75
N ALA A 279 -19.14 6.59 -4.62
CA ALA A 279 -19.29 5.66 -5.74
C ALA A 279 -20.77 5.49 -6.16
N ALA A 280 -21.64 6.42 -5.73
CA ALA A 280 -23.05 6.43 -6.13
C ALA A 280 -23.29 6.89 -7.58
N LEU A 281 -22.26 7.42 -8.25
CA LEU A 281 -22.27 7.75 -9.68
C LEU A 281 -21.04 7.10 -10.31
N PRO A 282 -21.07 6.76 -11.62
CA PRO A 282 -19.93 6.13 -12.28
C PRO A 282 -18.71 7.05 -12.31
N GLU A 283 -18.93 8.36 -12.40
CA GLU A 283 -17.87 9.36 -12.54
C GLU A 283 -18.12 10.55 -11.62
N TYR A 284 -17.03 11.10 -11.09
CA TYR A 284 -17.02 12.43 -10.46
C TYR A 284 -15.84 13.22 -11.01
N GLU A 285 -16.09 14.47 -11.33
CA GLU A 285 -15.10 15.38 -11.88
C GLU A 285 -14.93 16.61 -11.00
N LEU A 286 -13.69 16.87 -10.57
CA LEU A 286 -13.28 18.08 -9.85
C LEU A 286 -12.09 18.75 -10.54
N LEU A 287 -12.17 18.96 -11.86
CA LEU A 287 -11.05 19.52 -12.63
C LEU A 287 -10.55 20.87 -12.11
N PRO A 288 -9.23 21.12 -12.11
CA PRO A 288 -8.19 20.26 -12.68
C PRO A 288 -7.66 19.18 -11.71
N ASP A 289 -8.23 19.09 -10.51
CA ASP A 289 -7.64 18.33 -9.42
C ASP A 289 -7.78 16.83 -9.62
N SER A 290 -9.01 16.36 -9.75
CA SER A 290 -9.28 14.92 -9.76
C SER A 290 -10.42 14.52 -10.68
N PHE A 291 -10.31 13.30 -11.21
CA PHE A 291 -11.37 12.57 -11.89
C PHE A 291 -11.45 11.19 -11.24
N MET A 292 -12.63 10.81 -10.78
CA MET A 292 -12.89 9.58 -10.05
C MET A 292 -13.82 8.69 -10.86
N ILE A 293 -13.54 7.39 -10.89
CA ILE A 293 -14.39 6.38 -11.49
C ILE A 293 -14.74 5.27 -10.50
N ALA A 294 -15.96 4.71 -10.61
CA ALA A 294 -16.44 3.61 -9.78
C ALA A 294 -17.01 2.46 -10.63
N PRO A 295 -16.62 1.19 -10.38
CA PRO A 295 -17.12 0.05 -11.16
C PRO A 295 -18.56 -0.30 -10.79
N GLY A 296 -18.99 0.06 -9.58
CA GLY A 296 -20.29 -0.22 -8.98
C GLY A 296 -20.34 0.24 -7.53
N PHE A 297 -21.51 0.20 -6.93
CA PHE A 297 -21.78 0.39 -5.51
C PHE A 297 -23.00 -0.46 -5.16
N ASP A 298 -22.75 -1.56 -4.47
CA ASP A 298 -23.74 -2.59 -4.14
C ASP A 298 -23.45 -3.08 -2.72
N GLU A 299 -23.82 -2.24 -1.75
CA GLU A 299 -23.60 -2.52 -0.35
C GLU A 299 -24.59 -3.58 0.11
N ARG A 300 -24.11 -4.63 0.78
CA ARG A 300 -24.90 -5.81 1.16
C ARG A 300 -26.17 -5.51 1.96
N SER A 301 -26.20 -4.40 2.72
CA SER A 301 -27.38 -3.99 3.50
C SER A 301 -28.45 -3.26 2.69
N GLU A 302 -28.19 -2.92 1.45
CA GLU A 302 -29.12 -2.20 0.58
C GLU A 302 -29.97 -3.17 -0.25
N ALA A 303 -31.19 -2.74 -0.58
CA ALA A 303 -32.11 -3.58 -1.35
C ALA A 303 -31.77 -3.62 -2.83
N GLU A 304 -31.18 -2.53 -3.35
CA GLU A 304 -30.80 -2.35 -4.75
C GLU A 304 -29.45 -1.64 -4.81
N PRO A 305 -28.60 -1.91 -5.82
CA PRO A 305 -27.34 -1.22 -5.97
C PRO A 305 -27.56 0.27 -6.26
N ARG A 306 -26.77 1.14 -5.60
CA ARG A 306 -26.73 2.57 -5.96
C ARG A 306 -26.14 2.77 -7.35
N LEU A 307 -25.20 1.92 -7.73
CA LEU A 307 -24.60 1.85 -9.06
C LEU A 307 -24.38 0.38 -9.43
N ALA A 308 -25.16 -0.12 -10.38
CA ALA A 308 -24.96 -1.48 -10.89
C ALA A 308 -23.61 -1.62 -11.62
N ARG A 309 -22.99 -2.79 -11.51
CA ARG A 309 -21.77 -3.14 -12.24
C ARG A 309 -22.02 -3.30 -13.73
N ASP A 310 -21.17 -2.68 -14.55
CA ASP A 310 -21.21 -2.77 -16.01
C ASP A 310 -19.80 -2.54 -16.58
N VAL A 311 -19.20 -3.58 -17.16
CA VAL A 311 -17.84 -3.53 -17.73
C VAL A 311 -17.79 -2.67 -19.00
N SER A 312 -18.87 -2.58 -19.76
CA SER A 312 -18.91 -1.75 -20.97
C SER A 312 -18.93 -0.27 -20.60
N ARG A 313 -19.73 0.08 -19.58
CA ARG A 313 -19.70 1.43 -18.99
C ARG A 313 -18.33 1.72 -18.36
N TRP A 314 -17.80 0.81 -17.54
CA TRP A 314 -16.47 0.97 -16.94
C TRP A 314 -15.38 1.25 -17.97
N ARG A 315 -15.43 0.60 -19.14
CA ARG A 315 -14.50 0.89 -20.24
C ARG A 315 -14.62 2.32 -20.76
N THR A 316 -15.84 2.85 -20.80
CA THR A 316 -16.10 4.26 -21.15
C THR A 316 -15.55 5.17 -20.05
N ASP A 317 -15.87 4.88 -18.80
CA ASP A 317 -15.42 5.65 -17.63
C ASP A 317 -13.88 5.75 -17.55
N VAL A 318 -13.16 4.66 -17.87
CA VAL A 318 -11.69 4.66 -17.95
C VAL A 318 -11.18 5.53 -19.11
N GLY A 319 -11.87 5.52 -20.25
CA GLY A 319 -11.56 6.37 -21.40
C GLY A 319 -11.75 7.86 -21.08
N ASP A 320 -12.84 8.20 -20.42
CA ASP A 320 -13.17 9.57 -20.01
C ASP A 320 -12.21 10.05 -18.91
N MET A 321 -11.87 9.20 -17.95
CA MET A 321 -10.81 9.47 -16.97
C MET A 321 -9.48 9.78 -17.65
N LEU A 322 -9.07 9.02 -18.67
CA LEU A 322 -7.85 9.28 -19.44
C LEU A 322 -7.93 10.61 -20.19
N ALA A 323 -9.08 10.93 -20.78
CA ALA A 323 -9.31 12.17 -21.54
C ALA A 323 -9.41 13.42 -20.65
N SER A 324 -9.81 13.27 -19.39
CA SER A 324 -10.05 14.38 -18.44
C SER A 324 -8.84 15.30 -18.22
N SER A 325 -7.62 14.78 -18.43
CA SER A 325 -6.37 15.46 -18.08
C SER A 325 -6.28 15.91 -16.60
N ALA A 326 -7.12 15.33 -15.71
CA ALA A 326 -7.07 15.59 -14.28
C ALA A 326 -5.72 15.20 -13.70
N ARG A 327 -5.23 15.96 -12.71
CA ARG A 327 -3.97 15.65 -12.04
C ARG A 327 -4.03 14.29 -11.33
N TRP A 328 -5.14 14.02 -10.65
CA TRP A 328 -5.41 12.75 -9.99
C TRP A 328 -6.49 11.99 -10.76
N GLN A 329 -6.16 10.77 -11.19
CA GLN A 329 -7.07 9.86 -11.86
C GLN A 329 -7.31 8.68 -10.91
N LEU A 330 -8.51 8.59 -10.35
CA LEU A 330 -8.77 7.86 -9.12
C LEU A 330 -9.82 6.75 -9.32
N VAL A 331 -9.51 5.56 -8.83
CA VAL A 331 -10.42 4.40 -8.81
C VAL A 331 -11.01 4.20 -7.42
N LEU A 332 -12.34 4.19 -7.34
CA LEU A 332 -13.12 3.94 -6.12
C LEU A 332 -13.81 2.57 -6.27
N SER A 333 -13.25 1.49 -5.75
CA SER A 333 -12.02 1.36 -4.97
C SER A 333 -11.24 0.13 -5.42
N PHE A 334 -10.01 -0.08 -4.94
CA PHE A 334 -9.31 -1.34 -5.18
C PHE A 334 -10.07 -2.51 -4.54
N ASN A 335 -10.31 -2.45 -3.23
CA ASN A 335 -10.79 -3.61 -2.47
C ASN A 335 -11.81 -3.29 -1.36
N GLU A 336 -12.68 -2.29 -1.52
CA GLU A 336 -13.75 -2.05 -0.55
C GLU A 336 -14.95 -2.99 -0.78
N TRP A 337 -14.77 -4.23 -0.34
CA TRP A 337 -15.73 -5.31 -0.53
C TRP A 337 -17.10 -5.08 0.14
N PRO A 338 -17.18 -4.57 1.39
CA PRO A 338 -18.46 -4.23 2.02
C PRO A 338 -19.36 -3.29 1.20
N GLU A 339 -18.80 -2.25 0.57
CA GLU A 339 -19.54 -1.31 -0.28
C GLU A 339 -19.80 -1.86 -1.69
N GLY A 340 -19.18 -2.97 -2.06
CA GLY A 340 -19.28 -3.54 -3.40
C GLY A 340 -18.58 -2.70 -4.48
N THR A 341 -17.64 -1.83 -4.11
CA THR A 341 -16.94 -0.90 -5.02
C THR A 341 -15.60 -1.43 -5.54
N ALA A 342 -15.17 -2.61 -5.11
CA ALA A 342 -13.86 -3.20 -5.44
C ALA A 342 -13.61 -3.45 -6.95
N VAL A 343 -12.44 -3.09 -7.47
CA VAL A 343 -11.95 -3.57 -8.78
C VAL A 343 -11.06 -4.81 -8.68
N GLU A 344 -10.61 -5.16 -7.48
CA GLU A 344 -9.84 -6.39 -7.18
C GLU A 344 -10.53 -7.63 -7.82
N SER A 345 -9.72 -8.61 -8.25
CA SER A 345 -10.23 -9.81 -8.91
C SER A 345 -11.27 -10.54 -8.05
N ALA A 346 -12.41 -10.87 -8.65
CA ALA A 346 -13.47 -11.69 -8.06
C ALA A 346 -13.96 -12.77 -9.01
N ARG A 347 -14.68 -13.75 -8.47
CA ARG A 347 -15.31 -14.82 -9.26
C ARG A 347 -16.32 -14.28 -10.27
N GLU A 348 -17.04 -13.23 -9.90
CA GLU A 348 -18.12 -12.63 -10.69
C GLU A 348 -17.63 -11.92 -11.96
N TRP A 349 -16.37 -11.49 -11.99
CA TRP A 349 -15.73 -10.85 -13.15
C TRP A 349 -14.38 -11.50 -13.48
N ALA A 350 -14.26 -12.80 -13.22
CA ALA A 350 -13.05 -13.55 -13.50
C ALA A 350 -12.73 -13.58 -15.00
N THR A 351 -11.45 -13.44 -15.32
CA THR A 351 -10.91 -13.50 -16.68
C THR A 351 -9.68 -14.40 -16.73
N PRO A 352 -9.21 -14.83 -17.93
CA PRO A 352 -8.01 -15.66 -18.05
C PRO A 352 -6.70 -15.00 -17.57
N SER A 353 -6.65 -13.67 -17.41
CA SER A 353 -5.48 -12.96 -16.88
C SER A 353 -5.23 -13.27 -15.40
N GLY A 354 -6.28 -13.66 -14.66
CA GLY A 354 -6.25 -13.81 -13.21
C GLY A 354 -6.48 -12.51 -12.42
N TYR A 355 -6.57 -11.36 -13.09
CA TYR A 355 -6.81 -10.05 -12.45
C TYR A 355 -8.27 -9.57 -12.56
N GLY A 356 -9.07 -10.18 -13.44
CA GLY A 356 -10.49 -9.89 -13.60
C GLY A 356 -10.77 -8.68 -14.49
N ALA A 357 -12.01 -8.59 -14.97
CA ALA A 357 -12.39 -7.70 -16.09
C ALA A 357 -12.16 -6.20 -15.82
N TYR A 358 -12.28 -5.75 -14.56
CA TYR A 358 -12.10 -4.34 -14.21
C TYR A 358 -10.63 -3.91 -14.26
N LEU A 359 -9.71 -4.72 -13.70
CA LEU A 359 -8.28 -4.48 -13.79
C LEU A 359 -7.75 -4.73 -15.21
N ASP A 360 -8.29 -5.71 -15.93
CA ASP A 360 -7.97 -5.92 -17.35
C ASP A 360 -8.32 -4.69 -18.19
N THR A 361 -9.47 -4.08 -17.93
CA THR A 361 -9.88 -2.85 -18.64
C THR A 361 -8.91 -1.69 -18.37
N LEU A 362 -8.45 -1.55 -17.11
CA LEU A 362 -7.42 -0.55 -16.77
C LEU A 362 -6.09 -0.87 -17.49
N HIS A 363 -5.64 -2.12 -17.45
CA HIS A 363 -4.42 -2.57 -18.12
C HIS A 363 -4.45 -2.33 -19.64
N GLU A 364 -5.60 -2.56 -20.29
CA GLU A 364 -5.74 -2.38 -21.73
C GLU A 364 -5.77 -0.92 -22.19
N LEU A 365 -6.32 -0.02 -21.37
CA LEU A 365 -6.60 1.37 -21.77
C LEU A 365 -5.60 2.38 -21.23
N LEU A 366 -4.94 2.09 -20.11
CA LEU A 366 -3.97 2.99 -19.51
C LEU A 366 -2.57 2.75 -20.10
N PRO A 367 -1.76 3.82 -20.30
CA PRO A 367 -0.45 3.73 -20.93
C PRO A 367 0.67 3.18 -20.03
#